data_AF-A0A1H4N663-F1
#
_entry.id   AF-A0A1H4N663-F1
#
_cell.length_a   1.000
_cell.length_b   1.000
_cell.length_c   1.000
_cell.angle_alpha   90.00
_cell.angle_beta   90.00
_cell.angle_gamma   90.00
#
_symmetry.space_group_name_H-M   'P 1'
#
loop_
_entity.id
_entity.type
_entity.pdbx_description
1 polymer ?
#
loop_
_entity_poly.entity_id
_entity_poly.type
_entity_poly.pdbx_seq_one_letter_code
_entity_poly.pdbx_strand_id
1 'polypeptide(L)'
;MIQQQQSITLSPYIELYNLIIPKDNMLRQINELVDFSFVYEELKARYCLDNGRNAIDPIRMFKYLLLKAIFELSDMDIVERSRYDMSFKYFLDMAPEEVVIDASSLTKFRKLRLKDMNLLDMLIGKTVEISQEKGIITSKAIIVDATHTKARYNQKSPREILLDRSRKLRKAVYTADESLKAKLPAKNTNDVLEDEIAYCQKLIAVLEVEGGICELPKIKEPLNLLKETVADDLEQLRISEDQDARVGHKSADSSFFGYKTYIAMTEERIITAAVVTTGEKN
;
A
#
# COMPACT_ATOMS: atom_id res chain seq x y z
N MET A 1 0.11 -22.44 -10.72
CA MET A 1 -1.30 -22.57 -11.14
C MET A 1 -2.23 -21.67 -10.33
N ILE A 2 -3.12 -20.89 -10.97
CA ILE A 2 -4.24 -20.21 -10.28
C ILE A 2 -5.38 -21.20 -10.04
N GLN A 3 -6.01 -21.17 -8.86
CA GLN A 3 -7.17 -22.03 -8.60
C GLN A 3 -8.40 -21.46 -9.31
N GLN A 4 -9.17 -22.31 -10.01
CA GLN A 4 -10.38 -21.91 -10.75
C GLN A 4 -11.66 -21.97 -9.90
N GLN A 5 -11.62 -22.63 -8.74
CA GLN A 5 -12.73 -22.71 -7.79
C GLN A 5 -12.23 -22.30 -6.40
N GLN A 6 -12.96 -21.38 -5.77
CA GLN A 6 -12.80 -21.09 -4.35
C GLN A 6 -13.22 -22.32 -3.55
N SER A 7 -12.29 -22.90 -2.78
CA SER A 7 -12.61 -23.98 -1.86
C SER A 7 -13.53 -23.43 -0.76
N ILE A 8 -14.68 -24.07 -0.56
CA ILE A 8 -15.54 -23.74 0.58
C ILE A 8 -14.74 -24.01 1.86
N THR A 9 -14.49 -22.96 2.65
CA THR A 9 -13.79 -23.06 3.93
C THR A 9 -14.71 -23.70 4.97
N LEU A 10 -14.73 -25.03 5.00
CA LEU A 10 -15.49 -25.81 5.97
C LEU A 10 -14.68 -25.92 7.28
N SER A 11 -14.77 -24.89 8.11
CA SER A 11 -14.15 -24.87 9.44
C SER A 11 -15.22 -25.02 10.53
N PRO A 12 -15.01 -25.88 11.55
CA PRO A 12 -15.91 -25.96 12.69
C PRO A 12 -15.86 -24.71 13.57
N TYR A 13 -14.86 -23.84 13.39
CA TYR A 13 -14.64 -22.64 14.18
C TYR A 13 -15.14 -21.36 13.50
N ILE A 14 -15.75 -21.45 12.31
CA ILE A 14 -16.15 -20.28 11.53
C ILE A 14 -17.12 -19.36 12.29
N GLU A 15 -17.97 -19.93 13.14
CA GLU A 15 -18.93 -19.18 13.97
C GLU A 15 -18.25 -18.27 15.00
N LEU A 16 -16.97 -18.51 15.33
CA LEU A 16 -16.20 -17.61 16.18
C LEU A 16 -16.12 -16.20 15.59
N TYR A 17 -16.09 -16.06 14.26
CA TYR A 17 -16.09 -14.74 13.64
C TYR A 17 -17.37 -13.95 13.91
N ASN A 18 -18.53 -14.62 13.92
CA ASN A 18 -19.80 -13.97 14.23
C ASN A 18 -19.86 -13.50 15.70
N LEU A 19 -19.20 -14.22 16.60
CA LEU A 19 -19.15 -13.89 18.03
C LEU A 19 -18.13 -12.79 18.35
N ILE A 20 -16.94 -12.87 17.75
CA ILE A 20 -15.78 -12.03 18.14
C ILE A 20 -15.74 -10.73 17.34
N ILE A 21 -16.19 -10.72 16.09
CA ILE A 21 -16.06 -9.57 15.20
C ILE A 21 -17.42 -8.87 15.10
N PRO A 22 -17.59 -7.69 15.73
CA PRO A 22 -18.83 -6.94 15.66
C PRO A 22 -19.22 -6.56 14.22
N LYS A 23 -20.52 -6.33 13.98
CA LYS A 23 -21.04 -5.95 12.66
C LYS A 23 -20.61 -4.55 12.20
N ASP A 24 -20.26 -3.68 13.14
CA ASP A 24 -19.69 -2.35 12.94
C ASP A 24 -18.17 -2.35 12.74
N ASN A 25 -17.51 -3.53 12.77
CA ASN A 25 -16.08 -3.62 12.46
C ASN A 25 -15.82 -3.20 11.00
N MET A 26 -14.89 -2.26 10.82
CA MET A 26 -14.54 -1.70 9.50
C MET A 26 -14.15 -2.77 8.47
N LEU A 27 -13.29 -3.74 8.83
CA LEU A 27 -12.84 -4.77 7.90
C LEU A 27 -13.98 -5.72 7.52
N ARG A 28 -14.86 -6.02 8.48
CA ARG A 28 -16.07 -6.81 8.22
C ARG A 28 -17.00 -6.10 7.25
N GLN A 29 -17.26 -4.81 7.47
CA GLN A 29 -18.09 -4.00 6.57
C GLN A 29 -17.50 -3.95 5.17
N ILE A 30 -16.19 -3.73 5.03
CA ILE A 30 -15.53 -3.73 3.71
C ILE A 30 -15.70 -5.10 3.03
N ASN A 31 -15.49 -6.20 3.75
CA ASN A 31 -15.62 -7.54 3.17
C ASN A 31 -17.06 -7.87 2.74
N GLU A 32 -18.06 -7.39 3.49
CA GLU A 32 -19.48 -7.60 3.18
C GLU A 32 -19.98 -6.64 2.08
N LEU A 33 -19.35 -5.48 1.88
CA LEU A 33 -19.76 -4.46 0.90
C LEU A 33 -19.08 -4.60 -0.47
N VAL A 34 -17.83 -5.07 -0.50
CA VAL A 34 -17.00 -5.10 -1.71
C VAL A 34 -16.88 -6.53 -2.21
N ASP A 35 -17.37 -6.81 -3.41
CA ASP A 35 -17.02 -8.03 -4.13
C ASP A 35 -15.62 -7.89 -4.72
N PHE A 36 -14.67 -8.72 -4.27
CA PHE A 36 -13.28 -8.71 -4.75
C PHE A 36 -13.05 -9.63 -5.97
N SER A 37 -14.08 -10.22 -6.56
CA SER A 37 -13.98 -11.07 -7.76
C SER A 37 -13.25 -10.39 -8.93
N PHE A 38 -13.39 -9.07 -9.08
CA PHE A 38 -12.69 -8.29 -10.12
C PHE A 38 -11.16 -8.42 -10.07
N VAL A 39 -10.60 -8.61 -8.87
CA VAL A 39 -9.14 -8.77 -8.69
C VAL A 39 -8.66 -10.04 -9.36
N TYR A 40 -9.47 -11.11 -9.31
CA TYR A 40 -9.15 -12.37 -9.94
C TYR A 40 -9.07 -12.20 -11.46
N GLU A 41 -10.09 -11.58 -12.06
CA GLU A 41 -10.15 -11.36 -13.51
C GLU A 41 -8.95 -10.56 -14.01
N GLU A 42 -8.55 -9.51 -13.29
CA GLU A 42 -7.41 -8.70 -13.72
C GLU A 42 -6.06 -9.44 -13.59
N LEU A 43 -5.89 -10.21 -12.53
CA LEU A 43 -4.63 -10.87 -12.24
C LEU A 43 -4.48 -12.22 -12.95
N LYS A 44 -5.57 -12.85 -13.38
CA LYS A 44 -5.58 -14.19 -14.00
C LYS A 44 -4.56 -14.31 -15.14
N ALA A 45 -4.47 -13.31 -16.01
CA ALA A 45 -3.53 -13.29 -17.14
C ALA A 45 -2.05 -13.35 -16.73
N ARG A 46 -1.75 -12.91 -15.50
CA ARG A 46 -0.38 -12.93 -14.94
C ARG A 46 -0.06 -14.27 -14.30
N TYR A 47 -1.03 -15.13 -14.05
CA TYR A 47 -0.80 -16.44 -13.46
C TYR A 47 -0.80 -17.53 -14.52
N CYS A 48 0.03 -18.55 -14.32
CA CYS A 48 -0.03 -19.76 -15.13
C CYS A 48 -1.28 -20.56 -14.76
N LEU A 49 -2.05 -21.00 -15.76
CA LEU A 49 -3.34 -21.67 -15.59
C LEU A 49 -3.24 -23.17 -15.39
N ASP A 50 -2.14 -23.78 -15.83
CA ASP A 50 -2.05 -25.22 -16.10
C ASP A 50 -0.75 -25.87 -15.61
N ASN A 51 0.22 -25.08 -15.14
CA ASN A 51 1.53 -25.61 -14.73
C ASN A 51 1.98 -25.15 -13.33
N GLY A 52 2.68 -26.05 -12.65
CA GLY A 52 3.34 -25.85 -11.36
C GLY A 52 2.44 -25.89 -10.13
N ARG A 53 3.02 -25.60 -8.96
CA ARG A 53 2.32 -25.57 -7.67
C ARG A 53 1.16 -24.56 -7.70
N ASN A 54 0.10 -24.88 -6.95
CA ASN A 54 -0.98 -23.93 -6.69
C ASN A 54 -0.43 -22.67 -6.04
N ALA A 55 -0.70 -21.53 -6.68
CA ALA A 55 -0.40 -20.24 -6.12
C ALA A 55 -1.42 -19.90 -5.03
N ILE A 56 -1.03 -19.00 -4.12
CA ILE A 56 -1.97 -18.38 -3.20
C ILE A 56 -2.99 -17.58 -4.03
N ASP A 57 -4.25 -17.60 -3.59
CA ASP A 57 -5.34 -16.86 -4.22
C ASP A 57 -4.96 -15.38 -4.42
N PRO A 58 -4.99 -14.84 -5.67
CA PRO A 58 -4.70 -13.43 -5.93
C PRO A 58 -5.62 -12.48 -5.17
N ILE A 59 -6.89 -12.85 -4.91
CA ILE A 59 -7.80 -12.03 -4.10
C ILE A 59 -7.24 -11.87 -2.69
N ARG A 60 -6.82 -12.98 -2.07
CA ARG A 60 -6.21 -12.97 -0.74
C ARG A 60 -4.94 -12.14 -0.71
N MET A 61 -4.07 -12.29 -1.71
CA MET A 61 -2.84 -11.49 -1.82
C MET A 61 -3.14 -9.99 -1.96
N PHE A 62 -4.15 -9.63 -2.73
CA PHE A 62 -4.60 -8.26 -2.87
C PHE A 62 -5.16 -7.71 -1.54
N LYS A 63 -5.99 -8.49 -0.84
CA LYS A 63 -6.51 -8.11 0.48
C LYS A 63 -5.40 -7.89 1.51
N TYR A 64 -4.34 -8.71 1.48
CA TYR A 64 -3.13 -8.45 2.28
C TYR A 64 -2.50 -7.08 2.00
N LEU A 65 -2.44 -6.66 0.73
CA LEU A 65 -1.95 -5.34 0.37
C LEU A 65 -2.92 -4.21 0.77
N LEU A 66 -4.22 -4.47 0.76
CA LEU A 66 -5.18 -3.50 1.27
C LEU A 66 -5.02 -3.31 2.78
N LEU A 67 -4.84 -4.40 3.55
CA LEU A 67 -4.48 -4.33 4.97
C LEU A 67 -3.18 -3.55 5.18
N LYS A 68 -2.19 -3.75 4.31
CA LYS A 68 -0.92 -2.99 4.32
C LYS A 68 -1.14 -1.49 4.20
N ALA A 69 -1.99 -1.09 3.26
CA ALA A 69 -2.30 0.32 3.02
C ALA A 69 -3.09 0.93 4.18
N ILE A 70 -4.06 0.20 4.74
CA ILE A 70 -4.93 0.68 5.82
C ILE A 70 -4.17 0.86 7.15
N PHE A 71 -3.33 -0.11 7.50
CA PHE A 71 -2.66 -0.13 8.81
C PHE A 71 -1.20 0.37 8.79
N GLU A 72 -0.67 0.73 7.61
CA GLU A 72 0.72 1.17 7.43
C GLU A 72 1.76 0.20 8.02
N LEU A 73 1.62 -1.11 7.75
CA LEU A 73 2.50 -2.15 8.30
C LEU A 73 3.47 -2.71 7.23
N SER A 74 4.58 -3.33 7.67
CA SER A 74 5.48 -4.05 6.76
C SER A 74 4.87 -5.38 6.28
N ASP A 75 5.40 -5.95 5.20
CA ASP A 75 4.97 -7.25 4.68
C ASP A 75 5.10 -8.35 5.75
N MET A 76 6.16 -8.28 6.58
CA MET A 76 6.35 -9.21 7.70
C MET A 76 5.36 -8.96 8.83
N ASP A 77 5.17 -7.71 9.24
CA ASP A 77 4.30 -7.38 10.38
C ASP A 77 2.83 -7.71 10.08
N ILE A 78 2.39 -7.56 8.84
CA ILE A 78 1.01 -7.91 8.45
C ILE A 78 0.78 -9.40 8.51
N VAL A 79 1.72 -10.18 7.99
CA VAL A 79 1.63 -11.65 8.01
C VAL A 79 1.71 -12.15 9.45
N GLU A 80 2.55 -11.52 10.29
CA GLU A 80 2.60 -11.84 11.71
C GLU A 80 1.27 -11.49 12.38
N ARG A 81 0.73 -10.30 12.13
CA ARG A 81 -0.54 -9.85 12.71
C ARG A 81 -1.73 -10.70 12.27
N SER A 82 -1.76 -11.16 11.03
CA SER A 82 -2.82 -12.06 10.55
C SER A 82 -2.79 -13.45 11.20
N ARG A 83 -1.73 -13.83 11.94
CA ARG A 83 -1.71 -15.09 12.69
C ARG A 83 -2.68 -15.08 13.87
N TYR A 84 -2.80 -13.94 14.55
CA TYR A 84 -3.53 -13.81 15.80
C TYR A 84 -4.72 -12.85 15.74
N ASP A 85 -4.75 -11.90 14.79
CA ASP A 85 -5.86 -10.97 14.64
C ASP A 85 -7.01 -11.63 13.84
N MET A 86 -8.09 -11.97 14.55
CA MET A 86 -9.26 -12.62 13.96
C MET A 86 -9.95 -11.74 12.90
N SER A 87 -9.89 -10.41 13.06
CA SER A 87 -10.48 -9.49 12.07
C SER A 87 -9.72 -9.53 10.75
N PHE A 88 -8.40 -9.73 10.80
CA PHE A 88 -7.57 -9.88 9.61
C PHE A 88 -7.86 -11.21 8.93
N LYS A 89 -7.92 -12.32 9.69
CA LYS A 89 -8.24 -13.63 9.10
C LYS A 89 -9.63 -13.65 8.46
N TYR A 90 -10.62 -13.05 9.11
CA TYR A 90 -11.95 -12.90 8.55
C TYR A 90 -11.93 -12.12 7.24
N PHE A 91 -11.22 -10.98 7.21
CA PHE A 91 -11.09 -10.18 6.00
C PHE A 91 -10.43 -10.96 4.86
N LEU A 92 -9.43 -11.78 5.18
CA LEU A 92 -8.66 -12.60 4.23
C LEU A 92 -9.36 -13.89 3.77
N ASP A 93 -10.61 -14.10 4.19
CA ASP A 93 -11.41 -15.30 3.98
C ASP A 93 -10.68 -16.60 4.43
N MET A 94 -9.97 -16.50 5.56
CA MET A 94 -9.24 -17.62 6.14
C MET A 94 -10.04 -18.29 7.24
N ALA A 95 -9.84 -19.59 7.44
CA ALA A 95 -10.35 -20.24 8.65
C ALA A 95 -9.60 -19.72 9.89
N PRO A 96 -10.23 -19.67 11.08
CA PRO A 96 -9.57 -19.28 12.33
C PRO A 96 -8.27 -20.05 12.61
N GLU A 97 -8.26 -21.34 12.28
CA GLU A 97 -7.16 -22.29 12.46
C GLU A 97 -6.18 -22.33 11.27
N GLU A 98 -6.49 -21.69 10.15
CA GLU A 98 -5.66 -21.73 8.94
C GLU A 98 -4.32 -21.01 9.20
N VAL A 99 -3.25 -21.62 8.66
CA VAL A 99 -1.90 -21.06 8.71
C VAL A 99 -1.76 -19.95 7.67
N VAL A 100 -1.14 -18.85 8.08
CA VAL A 100 -0.90 -17.69 7.20
C VAL A 100 0.16 -17.96 6.14
N ILE A 101 0.21 -17.10 5.13
CA ILE A 101 1.20 -17.15 4.07
C ILE A 101 2.60 -16.85 4.60
N ASP A 102 3.64 -17.15 3.79
CA ASP A 102 4.97 -16.65 4.05
C ASP A 102 5.13 -15.21 3.55
N ALA A 103 5.78 -14.34 4.34
CA ALA A 103 5.95 -12.93 4.01
C ALA A 103 6.68 -12.70 2.67
N SER A 104 7.62 -13.57 2.29
CA SER A 104 8.31 -13.44 1.01
C SER A 104 7.36 -13.60 -0.19
N SER A 105 6.24 -14.31 -0.02
CA SER A 105 5.21 -14.44 -1.05
C SER A 105 4.54 -13.11 -1.33
N LEU A 106 4.29 -12.30 -0.29
CA LEU A 106 3.68 -10.98 -0.42
C LEU A 106 4.63 -9.99 -1.12
N THR A 107 5.91 -10.01 -0.75
CA THR A 107 6.93 -9.20 -1.39
C THR A 107 7.08 -9.55 -2.88
N LYS A 108 7.13 -10.85 -3.22
CA LYS A 108 7.19 -11.30 -4.63
C LYS A 108 5.94 -10.90 -5.41
N PHE A 109 4.75 -11.01 -4.82
CA PHE A 109 3.51 -10.60 -5.46
C PHE A 109 3.52 -9.10 -5.78
N ARG A 110 3.91 -8.26 -4.82
CA ARG A 110 4.03 -6.81 -4.99
C ARG A 110 5.01 -6.44 -6.11
N LYS A 111 6.18 -7.07 -6.15
CA LYS A 111 7.25 -6.75 -7.12
C LYS A 111 6.99 -7.29 -8.52
N LEU A 112 6.48 -8.51 -8.64
CA LEU A 112 6.41 -9.23 -9.92
C LEU A 112 5.02 -9.21 -10.56
N ARG A 113 3.95 -9.16 -9.76
CA ARG A 113 2.58 -9.36 -10.27
C ARG A 113 1.77 -8.07 -10.40
N LEU A 114 2.21 -6.96 -9.83
CA LEU A 114 1.49 -5.68 -9.91
C LEU A 114 2.16 -4.63 -10.80
N LYS A 115 3.33 -4.95 -11.38
CA LYS A 115 4.05 -4.05 -12.29
C LYS A 115 3.18 -3.73 -13.52
N ASP A 116 3.00 -2.46 -13.87
CA ASP A 116 2.25 -2.04 -15.07
C ASP A 116 0.72 -2.23 -15.03
N MET A 117 0.10 -2.33 -13.84
CA MET A 117 -1.37 -2.27 -13.74
C MET A 117 -1.84 -0.86 -13.42
N ASN A 118 -2.87 -0.39 -14.13
CA ASN A 118 -3.66 0.79 -13.74
C ASN A 118 -4.60 0.44 -12.57
N LEU A 119 -4.01 -0.07 -11.48
CA LEU A 119 -4.72 -0.54 -10.30
C LEU A 119 -5.55 0.59 -9.67
N LEU A 120 -5.04 1.82 -9.72
CA LEU A 120 -5.75 2.99 -9.19
C LEU A 120 -7.06 3.24 -9.96
N ASP A 121 -7.01 3.22 -11.30
CA ASP A 121 -8.20 3.46 -12.13
C ASP A 121 -9.27 2.39 -11.91
N MET A 122 -8.83 1.13 -11.82
CA MET A 122 -9.71 0.01 -11.50
C MET A 122 -10.38 0.19 -10.13
N LEU A 123 -9.61 0.53 -9.09
CA LEU A 123 -10.15 0.71 -7.74
C LEU A 123 -11.10 1.91 -7.65
N ILE A 124 -10.80 3.01 -8.34
CA ILE A 124 -11.70 4.16 -8.45
C ILE A 124 -12.98 3.72 -9.15
N GLY A 125 -12.89 3.04 -10.30
CA GLY A 125 -14.04 2.54 -11.04
C GLY A 125 -14.95 1.66 -10.19
N LYS A 126 -14.38 0.72 -9.42
CA LYS A 126 -15.14 -0.13 -8.48
C LYS A 126 -15.78 0.66 -7.34
N THR A 127 -15.08 1.65 -6.81
CA THR A 127 -15.64 2.52 -5.75
C THR A 127 -16.85 3.30 -6.26
N VAL A 128 -16.79 3.78 -7.51
CA VAL A 128 -17.90 4.48 -8.17
C VAL A 128 -19.06 3.55 -8.42
N GLU A 129 -18.82 2.35 -8.94
CA GLU A 129 -19.84 1.32 -9.18
C GLU A 129 -20.62 1.02 -7.91
N ILE A 130 -19.92 0.70 -6.81
CA ILE A 130 -20.54 0.45 -5.50
C ILE A 130 -21.32 1.67 -5.00
N SER A 131 -20.77 2.88 -5.19
CA SER A 131 -21.42 4.11 -4.75
C SER A 131 -22.72 4.39 -5.54
N GLN A 132 -22.77 4.01 -6.82
CA GLN A 132 -23.99 4.11 -7.63
C GLN A 132 -25.02 3.06 -7.20
N GLU A 133 -24.62 1.80 -7.01
CA GLU A 133 -25.51 0.73 -6.54
C GLU A 133 -26.15 1.05 -5.18
N LYS A 134 -25.39 1.69 -4.29
CA LYS A 134 -25.87 2.13 -2.98
C LYS A 134 -26.64 3.46 -3.02
N GLY A 135 -26.78 4.09 -4.18
CA GLY A 135 -27.49 5.36 -4.35
C GLY A 135 -26.81 6.55 -3.66
N ILE A 136 -25.50 6.47 -3.43
CA ILE A 136 -24.72 7.56 -2.81
C ILE A 136 -24.42 8.65 -3.85
N ILE A 137 -24.08 8.25 -5.08
CA ILE A 137 -23.95 9.19 -6.20
C ILE A 137 -25.34 9.42 -6.79
N THR A 138 -25.88 10.61 -6.57
CA THR A 138 -27.19 11.02 -7.08
C THR A 138 -27.08 12.11 -8.13
N SER A 139 -25.99 12.87 -8.08
CA SER A 139 -25.70 13.95 -9.01
C SER A 139 -25.32 13.42 -10.40
N LYS A 140 -25.77 14.15 -11.43
CA LYS A 140 -25.41 13.91 -12.84
C LYS A 140 -24.28 14.85 -13.33
N ALA A 141 -23.78 15.68 -12.44
CA ALA A 141 -22.74 16.65 -12.71
C ALA A 141 -21.38 16.10 -12.23
N ILE A 142 -20.35 16.30 -13.05
CA ILE A 142 -18.98 15.95 -12.71
C ILE A 142 -18.20 17.25 -12.68
N ILE A 143 -17.54 17.51 -11.56
CA ILE A 143 -16.56 18.58 -11.40
C ILE A 143 -15.23 17.99 -11.86
N VAL A 144 -14.69 18.53 -12.95
CA VAL A 144 -13.37 18.14 -13.44
C VAL A 144 -12.40 19.24 -13.06
N ASP A 145 -11.42 18.90 -12.24
CA ASP A 145 -10.32 19.80 -11.89
C ASP A 145 -9.01 19.28 -12.50
N ALA A 146 -8.29 20.19 -13.14
CA ALA A 146 -7.01 19.92 -13.80
C ALA A 146 -5.89 20.56 -12.99
N THR A 147 -5.41 19.83 -11.99
CA THR A 147 -4.25 20.27 -11.21
C THR A 147 -2.95 19.80 -11.86
N HIS A 148 -2.02 20.74 -12.07
CA HIS A 148 -0.65 20.40 -12.48
C HIS A 148 0.04 19.68 -11.33
N THR A 149 0.47 18.46 -11.60
CA THR A 149 1.00 17.57 -10.60
C THR A 149 2.44 17.24 -10.95
N LYS A 150 3.43 17.90 -10.33
CA LYS A 150 4.84 17.44 -10.45
C LYS A 150 4.89 15.93 -10.21
N ALA A 151 5.56 15.19 -11.09
CA ALA A 151 5.43 13.74 -11.27
C ALA A 151 4.90 12.98 -10.03
N ARG A 152 3.63 12.54 -10.02
CA ARG A 152 3.06 11.74 -8.91
C ARG A 152 2.71 10.32 -9.36
N TYR A 153 3.73 9.52 -9.58
CA TYR A 153 3.65 8.17 -9.03
C TYR A 153 4.03 8.32 -7.54
N ASN A 154 3.10 7.95 -6.65
CA ASN A 154 3.07 8.30 -5.21
C ASN A 154 2.85 9.80 -4.93
N GLN A 155 1.86 10.12 -4.08
CA GLN A 155 1.61 11.49 -3.61
C GLN A 155 2.79 12.10 -2.82
N LYS A 156 3.81 11.30 -2.53
CA LYS A 156 5.07 11.65 -1.88
C LYS A 156 6.22 11.09 -2.72
N SER A 157 7.29 11.85 -2.95
CA SER A 157 8.52 11.31 -3.56
C SER A 157 9.11 10.19 -2.68
N PRO A 158 9.92 9.24 -3.22
CA PRO A 158 10.60 8.23 -2.39
C PRO A 158 11.32 8.85 -1.19
N ARG A 159 11.97 10.01 -1.41
CA ARG A 159 12.56 10.83 -0.35
C ARG A 159 11.54 11.29 0.69
N GLU A 160 10.40 11.85 0.28
CA GLU A 160 9.34 12.29 1.20
C GLU A 160 8.72 11.13 1.98
N ILE A 161 8.62 9.94 1.38
CA ILE A 161 8.18 8.72 2.07
C ILE A 161 9.19 8.33 3.14
N LEU A 162 10.48 8.32 2.81
CA LEU A 162 11.57 8.06 3.76
C LEU A 162 11.62 9.11 4.88
N LEU A 163 11.43 10.38 4.56
CA LEU A 163 11.36 11.48 5.53
C LEU A 163 10.17 11.33 6.48
N ASP A 164 8.99 10.98 5.96
CA ASP A 164 7.79 10.78 6.78
C ASP A 164 7.94 9.55 7.69
N ARG A 165 8.42 8.42 7.15
CA ARG A 165 8.66 7.19 7.91
C ARG A 165 9.74 7.38 8.97
N SER A 166 10.87 8.00 8.63
CA SER A 166 11.94 8.30 9.58
C SER A 166 11.49 9.30 10.66
N ARG A 167 10.62 10.26 10.32
CA ARG A 167 10.02 11.20 11.29
C ARG A 167 9.05 10.48 12.23
N LYS A 168 8.17 9.60 11.72
CA LYS A 168 7.26 8.79 12.53
C LYS A 168 8.05 7.90 13.50
N LEU A 169 9.08 7.22 13.01
CA LEU A 169 9.97 6.38 13.82
C LEU A 169 10.64 7.20 14.94
N ARG A 170 11.22 8.36 14.62
CA ARG A 170 11.81 9.25 15.64
C ARG A 170 10.81 9.69 16.69
N LYS A 171 9.59 10.08 16.29
CA LYS A 171 8.55 10.47 17.25
C LYS A 171 8.20 9.31 18.19
N ALA A 172 8.10 8.09 17.67
CA ALA A 172 7.85 6.90 18.47
C ALA A 172 8.99 6.64 19.47
N VAL A 173 10.24 6.74 19.02
CA VAL A 173 11.43 6.59 19.87
C VAL A 173 11.47 7.67 20.95
N TYR A 174 11.26 8.94 20.62
CA TYR A 174 11.25 10.04 21.60
C TYR A 174 10.15 9.91 22.65
N THR A 175 9.01 9.35 22.27
CA THR A 175 7.90 9.10 23.22
C THR A 175 8.25 8.00 24.22
N ALA A 176 9.09 7.03 23.82
CA ALA A 176 9.52 5.93 24.68
C ALA A 176 10.75 6.29 25.53
N ASP A 177 11.73 6.98 24.95
CA ASP A 177 12.95 7.40 25.65
C ASP A 177 13.50 8.71 25.06
N GLU A 178 13.46 9.77 25.87
CA GLU A 178 13.96 11.08 25.49
C GLU A 178 15.50 11.15 25.47
N SER A 179 16.18 10.28 26.22
CA SER A 179 17.65 10.25 26.31
C SER A 179 18.32 9.85 24.99
N LEU A 180 17.62 9.09 24.15
CA LEU A 180 18.10 8.67 22.84
C LEU A 180 18.20 9.80 21.83
N LYS A 181 17.59 10.96 22.10
CA LYS A 181 17.69 12.13 21.24
C LYS A 181 19.13 12.57 20.98
N ALA A 182 20.02 12.38 21.96
CA ALA A 182 21.42 12.75 21.84
C ALA A 182 22.25 11.81 20.95
N LYS A 183 21.78 10.58 20.73
CA LYS A 183 22.55 9.53 20.03
C LYS A 183 22.12 9.32 18.58
N LEU A 184 20.96 9.86 18.19
CA LEU A 184 20.44 9.73 16.83
C LEU A 184 21.20 10.65 15.86
N PRO A 185 21.37 10.23 14.59
CA PRO A 185 22.10 11.01 13.60
C PRO A 185 21.46 12.39 13.34
N ALA A 186 22.24 13.36 12.88
CA ALA A 186 21.69 14.63 12.40
C ALA A 186 20.77 14.39 11.19
N LYS A 187 19.70 15.20 11.08
CA LYS A 187 18.79 15.10 9.93
C LYS A 187 19.52 15.54 8.66
N ASN A 188 19.23 14.88 7.54
CA ASN A 188 19.72 15.32 6.26
C ASN A 188 19.06 16.67 5.86
N THR A 189 19.84 17.53 5.21
CA THR A 189 19.40 18.84 4.71
C THR A 189 19.40 18.88 3.17
N ASN A 190 20.06 17.93 2.52
CA ASN A 190 20.18 17.86 1.06
C ASN A 190 18.93 17.28 0.40
N ASP A 191 18.64 17.70 -0.83
CA ASP A 191 17.51 17.22 -1.66
C ASP A 191 17.82 15.96 -2.47
N VAL A 192 18.83 15.19 -2.03
CA VAL A 192 19.34 14.01 -2.73
C VAL A 192 18.77 12.74 -2.09
N LEU A 193 18.24 11.82 -2.89
CA LEU A 193 17.59 10.59 -2.43
C LEU A 193 18.59 9.63 -1.77
N GLU A 194 19.79 9.50 -2.34
CA GLU A 194 20.88 8.66 -1.86
C GLU A 194 21.34 9.08 -0.45
N ASP A 195 21.41 10.39 -0.21
CA ASP A 195 21.76 10.93 1.11
C ASP A 195 20.68 10.60 2.15
N GLU A 196 19.40 10.62 1.75
CA GLU A 196 18.28 10.26 2.63
C GLU A 196 18.29 8.76 2.95
N ILE A 197 18.57 7.92 1.96
CA ILE A 197 18.73 6.47 2.15
C ILE A 197 19.87 6.16 3.11
N ALA A 198 21.05 6.78 2.89
CA ALA A 198 22.20 6.61 3.76
C ALA A 198 21.92 7.07 5.20
N TYR A 199 21.17 8.16 5.35
CA TYR A 199 20.69 8.62 6.64
C TYR A 199 19.73 7.62 7.30
N CYS A 200 18.75 7.08 6.58
CA CYS A 200 17.85 6.06 7.10
C CYS A 200 18.59 4.78 7.52
N GLN A 201 19.61 4.36 6.77
CA GLN A 201 20.47 3.23 7.16
C GLN A 201 21.23 3.49 8.46
N LYS A 202 21.80 4.69 8.63
CA LYS A 202 22.46 5.08 9.89
C LYS A 202 21.48 5.09 11.07
N LEU A 203 20.26 5.60 10.84
CA LEU A 203 19.21 5.62 11.84
C LEU A 203 18.83 4.20 12.28
N ILE A 204 18.64 3.28 11.32
CA ILE A 204 18.35 1.87 11.59
C ILE A 204 19.49 1.22 12.38
N ALA A 205 20.74 1.42 11.98
CA ALA A 205 21.90 0.84 12.65
C ALA A 205 22.04 1.29 14.11
N VAL A 206 21.81 2.57 14.41
CA VAL A 206 21.83 3.07 15.80
C VAL A 206 20.76 2.39 16.64
N LEU A 207 19.54 2.25 16.10
CA LEU A 207 18.43 1.63 16.82
C LEU A 207 18.65 0.13 17.05
N GLU A 208 19.27 -0.59 16.12
CA GLU A 208 19.60 -2.02 16.30
C GLU A 208 20.64 -2.24 17.41
N VAL A 209 21.62 -1.33 17.56
CA VAL A 209 22.64 -1.40 18.62
C VAL A 209 22.03 -1.15 20.00
N GLU A 210 21.01 -0.30 20.10
CA GLU A 210 20.36 0.07 21.36
C GLU A 210 19.21 -0.88 21.77
N GLY A 211 19.19 -2.10 21.22
CA GLY A 211 18.07 -3.02 21.02
C GLY A 211 17.00 -3.22 22.12
N GLY A 212 17.15 -2.71 23.34
CA GLY A 212 16.13 -2.81 24.39
C GLY A 212 14.79 -2.13 24.05
N ILE A 213 14.81 -1.00 23.34
CA ILE A 213 13.60 -0.22 23.02
C ILE A 213 12.94 -0.67 21.69
N CYS A 214 13.70 -1.34 20.83
CA CYS A 214 13.26 -1.76 19.50
C CYS A 214 12.29 -2.93 19.49
N GLU A 215 12.15 -3.65 20.61
CA GLU A 215 11.17 -4.73 20.74
C GLU A 215 9.75 -4.24 21.03
N LEU A 216 9.57 -2.97 21.40
CA LEU A 216 8.24 -2.40 21.59
C LEU A 216 7.50 -2.35 20.24
N PRO A 217 6.28 -2.91 20.12
CA PRO A 217 5.54 -2.93 18.86
C PRO A 217 5.40 -1.56 18.19
N LYS A 218 5.18 -0.51 19.01
CA LYS A 218 5.07 0.89 18.56
C LYS A 218 6.33 1.44 17.86
N ILE A 219 7.49 0.80 18.04
CA ILE A 219 8.77 1.18 17.44
C ILE A 219 9.19 0.14 16.41
N LYS A 220 8.94 -1.14 16.68
CA LYS A 220 9.21 -2.27 15.80
C LYS A 220 8.48 -2.17 14.46
N GLU A 221 7.18 -1.88 14.47
CA GLU A 221 6.39 -1.79 13.23
C GLU A 221 6.87 -0.62 12.33
N PRO A 222 7.05 0.63 12.83
CA PRO A 222 7.64 1.69 12.00
C PRO A 222 9.08 1.41 11.55
N LEU A 223 9.88 0.71 12.36
CA LEU A 223 11.25 0.33 12.01
C LEU A 223 11.27 -0.69 10.87
N ASN A 224 10.45 -1.74 10.95
CA ASN A 224 10.32 -2.75 9.91
C ASN A 224 9.78 -2.16 8.61
N LEU A 225 8.78 -1.28 8.71
CA LEU A 225 8.27 -0.54 7.56
C LEU A 225 9.36 0.34 6.92
N LEU A 226 10.16 1.04 7.72
CA LEU A 226 11.28 1.85 7.21
C LEU A 226 12.32 0.97 6.50
N LYS A 227 12.71 -0.15 7.10
CA LYS A 227 13.64 -1.13 6.51
C LYS A 227 13.16 -1.64 5.15
N GLU A 228 11.88 -1.98 5.04
CA GLU A 228 11.26 -2.41 3.79
C GLU A 228 11.35 -1.31 2.72
N THR A 229 10.99 -0.07 3.06
CA THR A 229 11.10 1.08 2.12
C THR A 229 12.51 1.24 1.59
N VAL A 230 13.50 1.24 2.50
CA VAL A 230 14.90 1.46 2.15
C VAL A 230 15.39 0.37 1.22
N ALA A 231 15.00 -0.88 1.46
CA ALA A 231 15.34 -2.00 0.59
C ALA A 231 14.70 -1.86 -0.80
N ASP A 232 13.44 -1.43 -0.88
CA ASP A 232 12.73 -1.24 -2.13
C ASP A 232 13.31 -0.06 -2.94
N ASP A 233 13.59 1.08 -2.31
CA ASP A 233 14.16 2.26 -2.95
C ASP A 233 15.58 1.99 -3.47
N LEU A 234 16.40 1.24 -2.72
CA LEU A 234 17.73 0.81 -3.16
C LEU A 234 17.68 -0.10 -4.39
N GLU A 235 16.66 -0.96 -4.47
CA GLU A 235 16.46 -1.83 -5.63
C GLU A 235 16.00 -1.01 -6.85
N GLN A 236 15.08 -0.06 -6.65
CA GLN A 236 14.62 0.83 -7.73
C GLN A 236 15.73 1.74 -8.26
N LEU A 237 16.57 2.30 -7.39
CA LEU A 237 17.73 3.11 -7.79
C LEU A 237 18.70 2.35 -8.70
N ARG A 238 18.84 1.03 -8.53
CA ARG A 238 19.69 0.18 -9.38
C ARG A 238 19.08 -0.09 -10.77
N ILE A 239 17.78 0.15 -10.93
CA ILE A 239 16.99 -0.22 -12.13
C ILE A 239 16.57 1.02 -12.93
N SER A 240 16.73 2.24 -12.40
CA SER A 240 16.13 3.45 -12.94
C SER A 240 16.99 4.18 -13.99
N GLU A 241 16.66 3.99 -15.26
CA GLU A 241 16.48 5.11 -16.19
C GLU A 241 14.96 5.23 -16.48
N ASP A 242 14.30 6.23 -15.90
CA ASP A 242 12.88 6.52 -16.17
C ASP A 242 12.73 7.14 -17.57
N GLN A 243 12.26 6.35 -18.54
CA GLN A 243 12.16 6.78 -19.94
C GLN A 243 10.95 7.71 -20.21
N ASP A 244 9.94 7.71 -19.33
CA ASP A 244 8.62 8.31 -19.56
C ASP A 244 8.42 9.66 -18.88
N ALA A 245 9.28 10.03 -17.91
CA ALA A 245 9.28 11.37 -17.34
C ALA A 245 9.73 12.42 -18.37
N ARG A 246 8.89 13.44 -18.59
CA ARG A 246 9.11 14.54 -19.53
C ARG A 246 8.83 15.90 -18.90
N VAL A 247 9.39 16.97 -19.46
CA VAL A 247 9.17 18.35 -19.00
C VAL A 247 7.85 18.88 -19.55
N GLY A 248 6.89 19.19 -18.68
CA GLY A 248 5.64 19.89 -19.00
C GLY A 248 5.71 21.39 -18.67
N HIS A 249 4.74 22.17 -19.17
CA HIS A 249 4.65 23.62 -18.95
C HIS A 249 3.32 24.02 -18.31
N LYS A 250 3.36 24.88 -17.29
CA LYS A 250 2.19 25.48 -16.61
C LYS A 250 1.84 26.86 -17.17
N SER A 251 2.84 27.57 -17.69
CA SER A 251 2.74 28.86 -18.40
C SER A 251 3.98 29.00 -19.30
N ALA A 252 4.05 30.02 -20.16
CA ALA A 252 5.21 30.25 -21.03
C ALA A 252 6.55 30.27 -20.25
N ASP A 253 6.52 30.74 -18.99
CA ASP A 253 7.71 30.98 -18.17
C ASP A 253 7.93 29.95 -17.05
N SER A 254 7.05 28.95 -16.90
CA SER A 254 7.14 27.97 -15.80
C SER A 254 7.00 26.53 -16.29
N SER A 255 8.11 25.79 -16.30
CA SER A 255 8.15 24.36 -16.59
C SER A 255 8.22 23.50 -15.33
N PHE A 256 7.79 22.25 -15.45
CA PHE A 256 7.91 21.24 -14.42
C PHE A 256 8.26 19.89 -15.06
N PHE A 257 9.18 19.14 -14.47
CA PHE A 257 9.45 17.78 -14.91
C PHE A 257 8.42 16.84 -14.26
N GLY A 258 7.59 16.15 -15.05
CA GLY A 258 6.65 15.18 -14.53
C GLY A 258 5.39 14.91 -15.34
N TYR A 259 4.25 14.77 -14.65
CA TYR A 259 2.99 14.29 -15.20
C TYR A 259 1.87 15.36 -15.06
N LYS A 260 0.74 15.23 -15.75
CA LYS A 260 -0.48 15.99 -15.43
C LYS A 260 -1.53 15.01 -14.90
N THR A 261 -2.20 15.38 -13.81
CA THR A 261 -3.26 14.55 -13.22
C THR A 261 -4.60 15.26 -13.34
N TYR A 262 -5.53 14.61 -14.02
CA TYR A 262 -6.90 15.05 -14.15
C TYR A 262 -7.76 14.26 -13.17
N ILE A 263 -8.40 14.95 -12.24
CA ILE A 263 -9.31 14.32 -11.29
C ILE A 263 -10.73 14.76 -11.65
N ALA A 264 -11.60 13.77 -11.84
CA ALA A 264 -13.02 13.97 -11.94
C ALA A 264 -13.66 13.61 -10.59
N MET A 265 -14.55 14.45 -10.09
CA MET A 265 -15.28 14.21 -8.85
C MET A 265 -16.76 14.57 -8.99
N THR A 266 -17.63 13.91 -8.23
CA THR A 266 -19.04 14.29 -8.13
C THR A 266 -19.25 15.43 -7.13
N GLU A 267 -20.44 16.01 -7.11
CA GLU A 267 -20.83 17.02 -6.11
C GLU A 267 -20.77 16.47 -4.67
N GLU A 268 -21.00 15.17 -4.50
CA GLU A 268 -20.86 14.43 -3.25
C GLU A 268 -19.39 14.17 -2.85
N ARG A 269 -18.43 14.74 -3.61
CA ARG A 269 -16.98 14.62 -3.42
C ARG A 269 -16.43 13.21 -3.58
N ILE A 270 -17.12 12.37 -4.36
CA ILE A 270 -16.61 11.06 -4.74
C ILE A 270 -15.72 11.21 -5.98
N ILE A 271 -14.50 10.71 -5.91
CA ILE A 271 -13.59 10.69 -7.06
C ILE A 271 -14.11 9.65 -8.06
N THR A 272 -14.38 10.09 -9.30
CA THR A 272 -14.92 9.22 -10.36
C THR A 272 -13.91 8.78 -11.38
N ALA A 273 -12.83 9.54 -11.56
CA ALA A 273 -11.70 9.16 -12.40
C ALA A 273 -10.45 9.94 -11.95
N ALA A 274 -9.27 9.34 -12.14
CA ALA A 274 -8.00 10.00 -11.94
C ALA A 274 -7.03 9.63 -13.07
N VAL A 275 -6.95 10.43 -14.12
CA VAL A 275 -6.08 10.14 -15.27
C VAL A 275 -4.73 10.83 -15.09
N VAL A 276 -3.64 10.07 -15.18
CA VAL A 276 -2.27 10.61 -15.20
C VAL A 276 -1.74 10.56 -16.63
N THR A 277 -1.30 11.70 -17.15
CA THR A 277 -0.69 11.83 -18.48
C THR A 277 0.74 12.35 -18.36
N THR A 278 1.59 12.12 -19.36
CA THR A 278 2.92 12.73 -19.44
C THR A 278 2.81 14.25 -19.48
N GLY A 279 3.78 14.97 -18.89
CA GLY A 279 3.71 16.42 -18.71
C GLY A 279 3.54 17.23 -20.01
N GLU A 280 3.88 16.64 -21.16
CA GLU A 280 3.75 17.22 -22.49
C GLU A 280 2.33 17.13 -23.07
N LYS A 281 1.50 16.17 -22.64
CA LYS A 281 0.15 15.97 -23.18
C LYS A 281 -0.81 17.00 -22.58
N ASN A 282 -1.73 17.49 -23.42
CA ASN A 282 -2.80 18.43 -23.05
C ASN A 282 -4.11 17.68 -22.82
#